data_AF-A0A924S436-F1
#
_entry.id   AF-A0A924S436-F1
#
_cell.length_a   1.000
_cell.length_b   1.000
_cell.length_c   1.000
_cell.angle_alpha   90.00
_cell.angle_beta   90.00
_cell.angle_gamma   90.00
#
_symmetry.space_group_name_H-M   'P 1'
#
loop_
_entity.id
_entity.type
_entity.pdbx_description
1 polymer ?
#
loop_
_entity_poly.entity_id
_entity_poly.type
_entity_poly.pdbx_seq_one_letter_code
_entity_poly.pdbx_strand_id
1 'polypeptide(L)' 'MSSEPPGHGVRVYWVVDVASRRVIVHRDPTDERYRSVETFEADAEVAALLAPEARMRLADLLGEA' A
#
# COMPACT_ATOMS: atom_id res chain seq x y z
N MET A 1 -2.93 13.29 -10.95
CA MET A 1 -2.59 12.04 -11.66
C MET A 1 -3.43 10.95 -11.04
N SER A 2 -4.36 10.38 -11.80
CA SER A 2 -5.16 9.23 -11.40
C SER A 2 -4.28 8.01 -11.19
N SER A 3 -4.22 7.53 -9.96
CA SER A 3 -3.73 6.22 -9.53
C SER A 3 -4.90 5.23 -9.33
N GLU A 4 -6.01 5.49 -10.03
CA GLU A 4 -7.36 5.08 -9.62
C GLU A 4 -7.56 3.57 -9.61
N PRO A 5 -8.08 3.04 -8.50
CA PRO A 5 -8.75 1.76 -8.53
C PRO A 5 -10.22 2.00 -8.13
N PRO A 6 -11.11 2.02 -9.12
CA PRO A 6 -12.26 1.10 -9.07
C PRO A 6 -12.63 0.54 -10.46
N GLY A 7 -13.22 -0.67 -10.43
CA GLY A 7 -13.68 -1.43 -11.60
C GLY A 7 -13.52 -2.96 -11.50
N HIS A 8 -12.72 -3.49 -10.57
CA HIS A 8 -12.29 -4.91 -10.62
C HIS A 8 -12.26 -5.69 -9.28
N GLY A 9 -12.92 -5.22 -8.20
CA GLY A 9 -13.07 -6.01 -6.97
C GLY A 9 -11.80 -6.15 -6.10
N VAL A 10 -10.81 -5.28 -6.29
CA VAL A 10 -9.59 -5.24 -5.46
C VAL A 10 -9.91 -4.61 -4.11
N ARG A 11 -9.75 -5.36 -3.00
CA ARG A 11 -10.05 -4.87 -1.63
C ARG A 11 -8.97 -3.98 -1.02
N VAL A 12 -7.73 -4.11 -1.49
CA VAL A 12 -6.58 -3.35 -1.01
C VAL A 12 -5.59 -3.17 -2.16
N TYR A 13 -5.05 -1.96 -2.29
CA TYR A 13 -4.10 -1.62 -3.34
C TYR A 13 -2.92 -0.83 -2.76
N TRP A 14 -1.69 -1.33 -2.97
CA TRP A 14 -0.47 -0.70 -2.46
C TRP A 14 0.27 -0.02 -3.60
N VAL A 15 0.65 1.24 -3.40
CA VAL A 15 1.54 1.97 -4.28
C VAL A 15 2.89 2.09 -3.58
N VAL A 16 3.93 1.57 -4.21
CA VAL A 16 5.31 1.73 -3.73
C VAL A 16 5.93 2.92 -4.46
N ASP A 17 6.20 3.98 -3.71
CA ASP A 17 6.94 5.15 -4.18
C ASP A 17 8.42 4.96 -3.82
N VAL A 18 9.16 4.35 -4.75
CA VAL A 18 10.58 4.01 -4.56
C VAL A 18 11.44 5.26 -4.40
N ALA A 19 11.14 6.33 -5.15
CA ALA A 19 11.91 7.57 -5.12
C ALA A 19 11.81 8.28 -3.76
N SER A 20 10.61 8.30 -3.18
CA SER A 20 10.37 8.89 -1.85
C SER A 20 10.48 7.88 -0.71
N ARG A 21 10.84 6.63 -1.01
CA ARG A 21 10.99 5.51 -0.05
C ARG A 21 9.78 5.32 0.88
N ARG A 22 8.58 5.27 0.32
CA ARG A 22 7.32 5.10 1.08
C ARG A 22 6.33 4.18 0.39
N VAL A 23 5.40 3.65 1.17
CA VAL A 23 4.27 2.84 0.69
C VAL A 23 2.96 3.57 0.98
N ILE A 24 2.09 3.67 -0.02
CA ILE A 24 0.76 4.24 0.12
C ILE A 24 -0.26 3.12 -0.03
N VAL A 25 -0.99 2.84 1.04
CA VAL A 25 -1.94 1.73 1.14
C VAL A 25 -3.35 2.28 1.00
N HIS A 26 -4.04 1.85 -0.05
CA HIS A 26 -5.43 2.16 -0.33
C HIS A 26 -6.32 0.99 0.14
N ARG A 27 -7.28 1.26 1.02
CA ARG A 27 -8.27 0.31 1.59
C ARG A 27 -9.70 0.86 1.55
N ASP A 28 -10.67 -0.02 1.76
CA ASP A 28 -12.11 0.30 1.73
C ASP A 28 -12.57 0.91 0.40
N PRO A 29 -12.47 0.15 -0.72
CA PRO A 29 -12.92 0.62 -2.02
C PRO A 29 -14.43 0.93 -2.02
N THR A 30 -14.79 1.99 -2.74
CA THR A 30 -16.14 2.33 -3.18
C THR A 30 -16.17 2.31 -4.70
N ASP A 31 -17.33 2.59 -5.30
CA ASP A 31 -17.50 2.57 -6.76
C ASP A 31 -16.60 3.58 -7.49
N GLU A 32 -16.10 4.60 -6.81
CA GLU A 32 -15.31 5.70 -7.39
C GLU A 32 -13.90 5.85 -6.81
N ARG A 33 -13.64 5.39 -5.56
CA ARG A 33 -12.33 5.58 -4.91
C ARG A 33 -12.11 4.64 -3.72
N TYR A 34 -10.92 4.68 -3.13
CA TYR A 34 -10.67 4.10 -1.81
C TYR A 34 -10.95 5.14 -0.72
N ARG A 35 -11.57 4.71 0.38
CA ARG A 35 -11.89 5.59 1.52
C ARG A 35 -10.75 5.72 2.51
N SER A 36 -9.93 4.69 2.65
CA SER A 36 -8.76 4.72 3.53
C SER A 36 -7.49 4.78 2.67
N VAL A 37 -6.68 5.80 2.90
CA VAL A 37 -5.38 5.98 2.24
C VAL A 37 -4.36 6.33 3.32
N GLU A 38 -3.46 5.41 3.59
CA GLU A 38 -2.44 5.53 4.63
C GLU A 38 -1.04 5.52 3.98
N THR A 39 -0.14 6.36 4.47
CA THR A 39 1.26 6.40 3.99
C THR A 39 2.18 5.90 5.09
N PHE A 40 3.08 4.99 4.71
CA PHE A 40 4.06 4.36 5.58
C PHE A 40 5.47 4.66 5.06
N GLU A 41 6.35 5.06 5.97
CA GLU A 41 7.79 5.23 5.68
C GLU A 41 8.47 3.88 5.45
N ALA A 42 9.69 3.89 4.89
CA ALA A 42 10.37 2.66 4.48
C ALA A 42 10.55 1.62 5.58
N ASP A 43 10.81 2.07 6.81
CA ASP A 43 11.09 1.21 7.98
C ASP A 43 9.82 0.76 8.71
N ALA A 44 8.66 1.33 8.38
CA ALA A 44 7.40 0.97 9.01
C ALA A 44 6.90 -0.39 8.49
N GLU A 45 6.41 -1.22 9.41
CA GLU A 45 5.76 -2.48 9.03
C GLU A 45 4.37 -2.22 8.48
N VAL A 46 4.13 -2.75 7.28
CA VAL A 46 2.82 -2.78 6.64
C VAL A 46 2.33 -4.23 6.58
N ALA A 47 1.17 -4.49 7.18
CA ALA A 47 0.55 -5.81 7.19
C ALA A 47 -0.47 -5.96 6.05
N ALA A 48 -0.49 -7.13 5.41
CA ALA A 48 -1.48 -7.45 4.38
C ALA A 48 -2.89 -7.57 5.00
N LEU A 49 -3.89 -7.04 4.29
CA LEU A 49 -5.27 -6.97 4.81
C LEU A 49 -5.89 -8.36 5.07
N LEU A 50 -5.60 -9.35 4.22
CA LEU A 50 -6.18 -10.70 4.31
C LEU A 50 -5.26 -11.72 5.01
N ALA A 51 -4.06 -11.31 5.39
CA ALA A 51 -3.06 -12.13 6.07
C ALA A 51 -2.21 -11.22 6.99
N PRO A 52 -2.71 -10.83 8.17
CA PRO A 52 -2.03 -9.87 9.06
C PRO A 52 -0.65 -10.34 9.57
N GLU A 53 -0.39 -11.64 9.51
CA GLU A 53 0.91 -12.28 9.75
C GLU A 53 1.92 -12.05 8.62
N ALA A 54 1.45 -11.78 7.40
CA ALA A 54 2.30 -11.37 6.29
C ALA A 54 2.58 -9.86 6.40
N ARG A 55 3.76 -9.53 6.91
CA ARG A 55 4.24 -8.16 7.11
C ARG A 55 5.44 -7.86 6.22
N MET A 56 5.58 -6.58 5.89
CA MET A 56 6.59 -6.10 4.96
C MET A 56 7.08 -4.73 5.42
N ARG A 57 8.40 -4.52 5.39
CA ARG A 57 9.00 -3.18 5.37
C ARG A 57 9.53 -2.93 3.97
N LEU A 58 9.40 -1.70 3.49
CA LEU A 58 9.91 -1.36 2.16
C LEU A 58 11.46 -1.36 2.15
N ALA A 59 12.10 -1.04 3.28
CA ALA A 59 13.55 -1.11 3.42
C ALA A 59 14.11 -2.50 3.07
N ASP A 60 13.45 -3.57 3.53
CA ASP A 60 13.86 -4.96 3.28
C ASP A 60 13.78 -5.33 1.77
N LEU A 61 12.85 -4.73 1.04
CA LEU A 61 12.64 -4.97 -0.39
C LEU A 61 13.60 -4.19 -1.29
N LEU A 62 13.95 -2.98 -0.89
CA LEU A 62 14.86 -2.12 -1.65
C LEU A 62 16.33 -2.50 -1.46
N GLY A 63 16.63 -3.39 -0.52
CA GLY A 63 17.98 -3.87 -0.28
C GLY A 63 18.87 -2.77 0.31
N GLU A 64 18.54 -2.31 1.51
CA GLU A 64 19.47 -1.55 2.35
C GLU A 64 20.16 -2.52 3.32
N ALA A 65 21.50 -2.48 3.33
CA ALA A 65 22.37 -3.18 4.26
C ALA A 65 22.58 -2.36 5.55
#